data_AF-A0A1L8SVV6-F1
#
_entry.id   AF-A0A1L8SVV6-F1
#
_cell.length_a   1.000
_cell.length_b   1.000
_cell.length_c   1.000
_cell.angle_alpha   90.00
_cell.angle_beta   90.00
_cell.angle_gamma   90.00
#
_symmetry.space_group_name_H-M   'P 1'
#
loop_
_entity.id
_entity.type
_entity.pdbx_description
1 polymer ?
#
loop_
_entity_poly.entity_id
_entity_poly.type
_entity_poly.pdbx_seq_one_letter_code
_entity_poly.pdbx_strand_id
1 'polypeptide(L)'
;MNEQNFGVPTDPPEEKPILKDYYGDPIYLNSTVYINSNGLLLEQNLERYSKEYVEELTAGEANEDLREVMLPSEYSEVIKEALLTWIVDNGYAKFFDLVPKKGEMLVESRRNY
;
A
#
# COMPACT_ATOMS: atom_id res chain seq x y z
N MET A 1 -58.57 -2.83 2.69
CA MET A 1 -57.84 -3.19 1.45
C MET A 1 -56.43 -2.67 1.59
N ASN A 2 -55.47 -3.50 1.16
CA ASN A 2 -54.12 -3.59 1.70
C ASN A 2 -53.23 -2.34 1.55
N GLU A 3 -52.43 -2.14 2.59
CA GLU A 3 -51.34 -1.17 2.71
C GLU A 3 -50.29 -1.42 1.62
N GLN A 4 -49.91 -0.36 0.90
CA GLN A 4 -48.83 -0.39 -0.07
C GLN A 4 -47.50 -0.55 0.69
N ASN A 5 -47.05 -1.79 0.75
CA ASN A 5 -45.74 -2.14 1.27
C ASN A 5 -44.68 -1.66 0.26
N PHE A 6 -44.21 -0.43 0.43
CA PHE A 6 -43.00 0.05 -0.24
C PHE A 6 -41.84 -0.78 0.28
N GLY A 7 -41.41 -1.76 -0.52
CA GLY A 7 -40.24 -2.58 -0.24
C GLY A 7 -39.03 -1.68 -0.05
N VAL A 8 -38.65 -1.47 1.22
CA VAL A 8 -37.36 -0.90 1.57
C VAL A 8 -36.32 -1.87 1.00
N PRO A 9 -35.36 -1.41 0.16
CA PRO A 9 -34.26 -2.26 -0.28
C PRO A 9 -33.56 -2.81 0.97
N THR A 10 -33.65 -4.12 1.18
CA THR A 10 -33.09 -4.82 2.34
C THR A 10 -31.60 -5.07 2.22
N ASP A 11 -31.04 -4.89 1.03
CA ASP A 11 -29.62 -5.04 0.82
C ASP A 11 -28.90 -3.77 1.28
N PRO A 12 -27.90 -3.89 2.18
CA PRO A 12 -27.04 -2.75 2.49
C PRO A 12 -26.43 -2.25 1.17
N PRO A 13 -26.25 -0.93 1.02
CA PRO A 13 -25.64 -0.39 -0.19
C PRO A 13 -24.31 -1.10 -0.43
N GLU A 14 -24.18 -1.80 -1.57
CA GLU A 14 -22.93 -2.44 -1.94
C GLU A 14 -21.82 -1.40 -1.88
N GLU A 15 -20.77 -1.68 -1.11
CA GLU A 15 -19.58 -0.83 -1.10
C GLU A 15 -18.99 -0.83 -2.51
N LYS A 16 -19.15 0.29 -3.22
CA LYS A 16 -18.56 0.48 -4.55
C LYS A 16 -17.12 0.94 -4.39
N PRO A 17 -16.17 0.37 -5.15
CA PRO A 17 -14.80 0.87 -5.15
C PRO A 17 -14.77 2.31 -5.64
N ILE A 18 -14.09 3.17 -4.90
CA ILE A 18 -13.93 4.59 -5.23
C ILE A 18 -12.69 4.84 -6.08
N LEU A 19 -11.64 4.04 -5.88
CA LEU A 19 -10.35 4.14 -6.57
C LEU A 19 -9.68 2.75 -6.62
N LYS A 20 -8.49 2.70 -7.22
CA LYS A 20 -7.58 1.55 -7.15
C LYS A 20 -6.26 1.99 -6.54
N ASP A 21 -5.63 1.08 -5.81
CA ASP A 21 -4.28 1.29 -5.29
C ASP A 21 -3.22 1.01 -6.38
N TYR A 22 -1.95 1.12 -6.02
CA TYR A 22 -0.79 0.89 -6.88
C TYR A 22 -0.79 -0.51 -7.53
N TYR A 23 -1.30 -1.52 -6.83
CA TYR A 23 -1.39 -2.90 -7.32
C TYR A 23 -2.69 -3.19 -8.10
N GLY A 24 -3.57 -2.20 -8.21
CA GLY A 24 -4.86 -2.33 -8.87
C GLY A 24 -5.98 -2.84 -7.95
N ASP A 25 -5.71 -2.98 -6.65
CA ASP A 25 -6.69 -3.43 -5.66
C ASP A 25 -7.73 -2.34 -5.39
N PRO A 26 -9.02 -2.71 -5.23
CA PRO A 26 -10.08 -1.74 -5.02
C PRO A 26 -9.94 -1.03 -3.67
N ILE A 27 -9.99 0.31 -3.70
CA ILE A 27 -10.09 1.17 -2.52
C ILE A 27 -11.55 1.51 -2.28
N TYR A 28 -12.02 1.34 -1.04
CA TYR A 28 -13.37 1.67 -0.60
C TYR A 28 -13.35 2.91 0.32
N LEU A 29 -14.53 3.42 0.66
CA LEU A 29 -14.67 4.67 1.44
C LEU A 29 -13.96 4.60 2.80
N ASN A 30 -14.10 3.46 3.47
CA ASN A 30 -13.58 3.23 4.82
C ASN A 30 -12.14 2.68 4.84
N SER A 31 -11.56 2.38 3.67
CA SER A 31 -10.20 1.87 3.54
C SER A 31 -9.20 2.86 4.13
N THR A 32 -8.26 2.35 4.91
CA THR A 32 -7.04 3.08 5.26
C THR A 32 -6.07 2.98 4.09
N VAL A 33 -5.68 4.14 3.58
CA VAL A 33 -4.81 4.28 2.40
C VAL A 33 -3.64 5.17 2.74
N TYR A 34 -2.50 4.88 2.14
CA TYR A 34 -1.25 5.61 2.30
C TYR A 34 -0.91 6.26 0.96
N ILE A 35 -0.37 7.48 0.99
CA ILE A 35 0.03 8.20 -0.23
C ILE A 35 1.55 8.22 -0.29
N ASN A 36 2.13 7.80 -1.42
CA ASN A 36 3.55 7.93 -1.73
C ASN A 36 3.74 8.62 -3.10
N SER A 37 4.99 8.74 -3.57
CA SER A 37 5.31 9.32 -4.88
C SER A 37 4.74 8.54 -6.07
N ASN A 38 4.46 7.25 -5.88
CA ASN A 38 4.05 6.32 -6.93
C ASN A 38 2.52 6.15 -7.00
N GLY A 39 1.78 6.63 -5.99
CA GLY A 39 0.33 6.62 -5.97
C GLY A 39 -0.26 6.34 -4.58
N LEU A 40 -1.36 5.58 -4.59
CA LEU A 40 -2.11 5.19 -3.41
C LEU A 40 -1.76 3.75 -3.05
N LEU A 41 -1.56 3.47 -1.77
CA LEU A 41 -1.25 2.13 -1.27
C LEU A 41 -2.26 1.74 -0.20
N LEU A 42 -2.88 0.57 -0.31
CA LEU A 42 -3.69 0.03 0.77
C LEU A 42 -2.82 -0.45 1.92
N GLU A 43 -3.34 -0.36 3.15
CA GLU A 43 -2.65 -0.83 4.35
C GLU A 43 -2.18 -2.29 4.24
N GLN A 44 -3.02 -3.18 3.71
CA GLN A 44 -2.69 -4.59 3.51
C GLN A 44 -1.53 -4.83 2.53
N ASN A 45 -1.22 -3.84 1.68
CA ASN A 45 -0.19 -3.93 0.66
C ASN A 45 1.15 -3.31 1.09
N LEU A 46 1.24 -2.73 2.30
CA LEU A 46 2.48 -2.17 2.83
C LEU A 46 3.61 -3.20 2.93
N GLU A 47 3.31 -4.43 3.36
CA GLU A 47 4.33 -5.49 3.45
C GLU A 47 4.88 -5.85 2.08
N ARG A 48 3.99 -6.05 1.09
CA ARG A 48 4.37 -6.36 -0.29
C ARG A 48 5.22 -5.25 -0.89
N TYR A 49 4.79 -4.00 -0.73
CA TYR A 49 5.51 -2.83 -1.20
C TYR A 49 6.92 -2.75 -0.61
N SER A 50 7.06 -3.06 0.68
CA SER A 50 8.36 -3.04 1.35
C SER A 50 9.30 -4.12 0.82
N LYS A 51 8.78 -5.31 0.54
CA LYS A 51 9.55 -6.41 -0.04
C LYS A 51 10.04 -6.06 -1.45
N GLU A 52 9.15 -5.56 -2.30
CA GLU A 52 9.49 -5.14 -3.66
C GLU A 52 10.54 -4.00 -3.65
N TYR A 53 10.41 -3.02 -2.75
CA TYR A 53 11.40 -1.95 -2.57
C TYR A 53 12.79 -2.49 -2.20
N VAL A 54 12.87 -3.43 -1.25
CA VAL A 54 14.13 -4.06 -0.85
C VAL A 54 14.72 -4.87 -2.00
N GLU A 55 13.89 -5.58 -2.76
CA GLU A 55 14.33 -6.32 -3.95
C GLU A 55 14.92 -5.39 -5.02
N GLU A 56 14.24 -4.29 -5.35
CA GLU A 56 14.70 -3.29 -6.32
C GLU A 56 16.05 -2.66 -5.90
N LEU A 57 16.19 -2.28 -4.62
CA LEU A 57 17.46 -1.78 -4.07
C LEU A 57 18.62 -2.76 -4.32
N THR A 58 18.35 -4.06 -4.22
CA THR A 58 19.36 -5.10 -4.44
C THR A 58 19.54 -5.54 -5.89
N ALA A 59 18.69 -5.07 -6.80
CA ALA A 59 18.78 -5.36 -8.23
C ALA A 59 19.37 -4.20 -9.04
N GLY A 60 19.42 -2.98 -8.49
CA GLY A 60 19.94 -1.80 -9.18
C GLY A 60 21.46 -1.83 -9.41
N GLU A 61 21.93 -1.05 -10.40
CA GLU A 61 23.35 -0.92 -10.80
C GLU A 61 24.28 -0.57 -9.63
N ALA A 62 23.82 0.21 -8.65
CA ALA A 62 24.59 0.53 -7.44
C ALA A 62 24.94 -0.71 -6.58
N ASN A 63 24.22 -1.83 -6.74
CA ASN A 63 24.53 -3.09 -6.09
C ASN A 63 25.54 -3.95 -6.91
N GLU A 64 25.72 -3.69 -8.22
CA GLU A 64 26.82 -4.29 -8.98
C GLU A 64 28.17 -3.78 -8.48
N ASP A 65 28.29 -2.47 -8.21
CA ASP A 65 29.50 -1.86 -7.64
C ASP A 65 29.82 -2.40 -6.23
N LEU A 66 28.80 -2.67 -5.40
CA LEU A 66 28.96 -3.26 -4.06
C LEU A 66 29.30 -4.76 -4.10
N ARG A 67 28.88 -5.49 -5.15
CA ARG A 67 29.24 -6.89 -5.38
C ARG A 67 30.70 -7.08 -5.79
N GLU A 68 31.40 -6.04 -6.24
CA GLU A 68 32.84 -6.12 -6.55
C GLU A 68 33.71 -6.17 -5.28
N VAL A 69 33.21 -5.69 -4.14
CA VAL A 69 33.97 -5.56 -2.88
C VAL A 69 33.61 -6.57 -1.79
N MET A 70 32.50 -7.30 -1.92
CA MET A 70 32.06 -8.34 -0.97
C MET A 70 31.54 -9.59 -1.71
N LEU A 71 31.65 -10.78 -1.09
CA LEU A 71 31.11 -12.02 -1.66
C LEU A 71 29.58 -11.90 -1.87
N PRO A 72 29.06 -12.00 -3.10
CA PRO A 72 27.66 -11.68 -3.43
C PRO A 72 26.60 -12.50 -2.70
N SER A 73 26.95 -13.72 -2.28
CA SER A 73 26.03 -14.68 -1.66
C SER A 73 25.70 -14.34 -0.20
N GLU A 74 26.64 -13.76 0.56
CA GLU A 74 26.43 -13.46 1.98
C GLU A 74 25.91 -12.03 2.19
N TYR A 75 26.26 -11.10 1.29
CA TYR A 75 25.84 -9.71 1.37
C TYR A 75 24.35 -9.52 1.03
N SER A 76 23.87 -10.21 -0.02
CA SER A 76 22.49 -10.04 -0.50
C SER A 76 21.46 -10.53 0.50
N GLU A 77 21.65 -11.70 1.11
CA GLU A 77 20.62 -12.27 2.01
C GLU A 77 20.60 -11.58 3.37
N VAL A 78 21.77 -11.41 4.01
CA VAL A 78 21.86 -10.82 5.35
C VAL A 78 21.40 -9.37 5.38
N ILE A 79 21.77 -8.56 4.38
CA ILE A 79 21.34 -7.15 4.31
C ILE A 79 19.84 -7.04 4.03
N LYS A 80 19.30 -7.87 3.13
CA LYS A 80 17.85 -7.91 2.86
C LYS A 80 17.05 -8.28 4.11
N GLU A 81 17.46 -9.36 4.78
CA GLU A 81 16.79 -9.82 6.00
C GLU A 81 16.88 -8.77 7.11
N ALA A 82 18.06 -8.17 7.33
CA ALA A 82 18.24 -7.12 8.33
C ALA A 82 17.39 -5.89 8.01
N LEU A 83 17.33 -5.46 6.75
CA LEU A 83 16.54 -4.31 6.33
C LEU A 83 15.04 -4.58 6.46
N LEU A 84 14.56 -5.74 6.01
CA LEU A 84 13.15 -6.14 6.18
C LEU A 84 12.77 -6.23 7.66
N THR A 85 13.61 -6.85 8.49
CA THR A 85 13.38 -6.94 9.94
C THR A 85 13.27 -5.55 10.55
N TRP A 86 14.18 -4.64 10.19
CA TRP A 86 14.15 -3.28 10.71
C TRP A 86 12.90 -2.50 10.27
N ILE A 87 12.44 -2.68 9.02
CA ILE A 87 11.20 -2.07 8.52
C ILE A 87 9.99 -2.62 9.29
N VAL A 88 9.94 -3.94 9.53
CA VAL A 88 8.87 -4.58 10.30
C VAL A 88 8.84 -4.03 11.73
N ASP A 89 9.99 -3.96 12.40
CA ASP A 89 10.12 -3.52 13.79
C ASP A 89 9.77 -2.03 13.98
N ASN A 90 9.98 -1.20 12.96
CA ASN A 90 9.73 0.25 13.02
C ASN A 90 8.40 0.66 12.38
N GLY A 91 7.71 -0.28 11.72
CA GLY A 91 6.46 -0.07 11.00
C GLY A 91 6.67 0.41 9.57
N TYR A 92 6.10 -0.33 8.61
CA TYR A 92 6.22 -0.09 7.17
C TYR A 92 5.91 1.36 6.76
N ALA A 93 4.77 1.90 7.22
CA ALA A 93 4.36 3.25 6.86
C ALA A 93 5.32 4.32 7.37
N LYS A 94 5.89 4.12 8.57
CA LYS A 94 6.84 5.05 9.17
C LYS A 94 8.17 5.07 8.43
N PHE A 95 8.64 3.89 7.98
CA PHE A 95 9.88 3.80 7.22
C PHE A 95 9.87 4.64 5.93
N PHE A 96 8.73 4.65 5.25
CA PHE A 96 8.55 5.39 3.99
C PHE A 96 7.95 6.79 4.19
N ASP A 97 7.88 7.30 5.42
CA ASP A 97 7.24 8.57 5.78
C ASP A 97 5.80 8.72 5.22
N LEU A 98 5.06 7.60 5.17
CA LEU A 98 3.71 7.56 4.61
C LEU A 98 2.70 8.12 5.59
N VAL A 99 1.90 9.06 5.11
CA VAL A 99 0.82 9.66 5.88
C VAL A 99 -0.47 8.87 5.62
N PRO A 100 -1.09 8.25 6.64
CA PRO A 100 -2.35 7.55 6.47
C PRO A 100 -3.48 8.54 6.18
N LYS A 101 -4.37 8.15 5.27
CA LYS A 101 -5.63 8.85 4.97
C LYS A 101 -6.77 7.85 4.91
N LYS A 102 -8.00 8.35 5.06
CA LYS A 102 -9.22 7.59 4.78
C LYS A 102 -9.63 7.78 3.33
N GLY A 103 -10.19 6.73 2.71
CA GLY A 103 -10.69 6.77 1.35
C GLY A 103 -11.65 7.94 1.10
N GLU A 104 -12.52 8.25 2.06
CA GLU A 104 -13.42 9.41 2.04
C GLU A 104 -12.71 10.75 1.74
N MET A 105 -11.55 11.00 2.37
CA MET A 105 -10.78 12.25 2.18
C MET A 105 -10.21 12.39 0.76
N LEU A 106 -10.01 11.27 0.06
CA LEU A 106 -9.56 11.28 -1.35
C LEU A 106 -10.67 11.75 -2.29
N VAL A 107 -11.93 11.44 -1.97
CA VAL A 107 -13.10 11.83 -2.77
C VAL A 107 -13.40 13.32 -2.62
N GLU A 108 -13.33 13.85 -1.40
CA GLU A 108 -13.53 15.28 -1.13
C GLU A 108 -12.49 16.14 -1.85
N SER A 109 -11.24 15.68 -1.88
CA SER A 109 -10.16 16.37 -2.60
C SER A 109 -10.39 16.48 -4.11
N ARG A 110 -11.17 15.55 -4.72
CA ARG A 110 -11.52 15.60 -6.15
C ARG A 110 -12.76 16.43 -6.46
N ARG A 111 -13.65 16.67 -5.49
CA ARG A 111 -14.86 17.49 -5.70
C ARG A 111 -14.58 18.99 -5.72
N ASN A 112 -13.43 19.41 -5.21
CA ASN A 112 -13.05 20.82 -5.08
C ASN A 112 -12.18 21.37 -6.24
N TYR A 113 -12.07 20.62 -7.35
CA TYR A 113 -11.39 21.03 -8.59
C TYR A 113 -12.31 20.93 -9.79
#